data_AF-A0A3C1DA90-F1
#
_entry.id   AF-A0A3C1DA90-F1
#
_cell.length_a   1.000
_cell.length_b   1.000
_cell.length_c   1.000
_cell.angle_alpha   90.00
_cell.angle_beta   90.00
_cell.angle_gamma   90.00
#
_symmetry.space_group_name_H-M   'P 1'
#
loop_
_entity.id
_entity.type
_entity.pdbx_description
1 polymer ?
#
loop_
_entity_poly.entity_id
_entity_poly.type
_entity_poly.pdbx_seq_one_letter_code
_entity_poly.pdbx_strand_id
1 'polypeptide(L)' 'MRIARAEGVYEMPARFQLICSAPPCPCAHYGDPKTECTCSANRVRAYQDRLLGIAEKLGCEVLHV' A
#
# COMPACT_ATOMS: atom_id res chain seq x y z
N MET A 1 9.08 3.11 -18.20
CA MET A 1 9.50 1.68 -18.24
C MET A 1 10.64 1.55 -19.25
N ARG A 2 11.77 0.90 -18.90
CA ARG A 2 12.88 0.66 -19.84
C ARG A 2 12.94 -0.83 -20.19
N ILE A 3 13.01 -1.14 -21.47
CA ILE A 3 13.10 -2.52 -21.97
C ILE A 3 14.38 -2.65 -22.77
N ALA A 4 15.32 -3.48 -22.31
CA ALA A 4 16.50 -3.86 -23.08
C ALA A 4 16.20 -5.08 -23.96
N ARG A 5 16.49 -4.97 -25.26
CA ARG A 5 16.42 -6.05 -26.25
C ARG A 5 17.74 -6.12 -26.99
N ALA A 6 17.98 -7.21 -27.74
CA ALA A 6 19.18 -7.36 -28.56
C ALA A 6 19.40 -6.18 -29.53
N GLU A 7 18.32 -5.57 -30.01
CA GLU A 7 18.33 -4.45 -30.95
C GLU A 7 18.49 -3.06 -30.27
N GLY A 8 18.42 -2.97 -28.94
CA GLY A 8 18.58 -1.71 -28.22
C GLY A 8 17.72 -1.57 -26.97
N VAL A 9 17.74 -0.35 -26.40
CA VAL A 9 16.96 0.02 -25.20
C VAL A 9 15.80 0.91 -25.61
N TYR A 10 14.59 0.50 -25.25
CA TYR A 10 13.35 1.22 -25.52
C TYR A 10 12.83 1.85 -24.22
N GLU A 11 12.58 3.16 -24.25
CA GLU A 11 11.93 3.88 -23.16
C GLU A 11 10.46 4.12 -23.48
N MET A 12 9.57 3.52 -22.69
CA MET A 12 8.14 3.68 -22.82
C MET A 12 7.62 4.62 -21.73
N PRO A 13 6.84 5.67 -22.07
CA PRO A 13 6.24 6.55 -21.09
C PRO A 13 5.14 5.78 -20.34
N ALA A 14 5.39 5.49 -19.06
CA ALA A 14 4.42 4.83 -18.18
C ALA A 14 3.86 5.88 -17.22
N ARG A 15 2.78 6.57 -17.61
CA ARG A 15 2.04 7.52 -16.77
C ARG A 15 0.76 6.85 -16.28
N PHE A 16 0.90 5.97 -15.29
CA PHE A 16 -0.25 5.33 -14.64
C PHE A 16 -0.37 5.85 -13.20
N GLN A 17 -1.59 5.92 -12.70
CA GLN A 17 -1.86 6.19 -11.29
C GLN A 17 -1.96 4.85 -10.55
N LEU A 18 -1.23 4.70 -9.44
CA LEU A 18 -1.30 3.51 -8.60
C LEU A 18 -2.19 3.82 -7.39
N ILE A 19 -3.33 3.13 -7.31
CA ILE A 19 -4.29 3.24 -6.20
C ILE A 19 -4.19 1.96 -5.37
N CYS A 20 -4.07 2.09 -4.05
CA CYS A 20 -3.98 0.96 -3.14
C CYS A 20 -4.98 1.10 -2.00
N SER A 21 -5.58 -0.03 -1.58
CA SER A 21 -6.43 -0.12 -0.40
C SER A 21 -5.79 -1.07 0.59
N ALA A 22 -5.77 -0.67 1.86
CA ALA A 22 -5.32 -1.51 2.95
C ALA A 22 -6.24 -1.29 4.17
N PRO A 23 -6.60 -2.37 4.89
CA PRO A 23 -7.40 -2.22 6.11
C PRO A 23 -6.63 -1.36 7.12
N PRO A 24 -7.28 -0.64 8.04
CA PRO A 24 -6.59 0.21 9.03
C PRO A 24 -5.83 -0.56 10.11
N CYS A 25 -5.95 -1.90 10.13
CA CYS A 25 -5.37 -2.80 11.12
C CYS A 25 -5.11 -4.17 10.49
N PRO A 26 -4.09 -4.92 10.93
CA PRO A 26 -3.78 -6.23 10.38
C PRO A 26 -4.89 -7.28 10.59
N CYS A 27 -5.78 -7.09 11.58
CA CYS A 27 -6.92 -7.99 11.78
C CYS A 27 -8.18 -7.57 11.02
N ALA A 28 -8.18 -6.46 10.27
CA ALA A 28 -9.31 -5.94 9.50
C ALA A 28 -10.61 -5.62 10.28
N HIS A 29 -10.58 -5.66 11.61
CA HIS A 29 -11.76 -5.41 12.49
C HIS A 29 -11.67 -4.09 13.27
N TYR A 30 -10.75 -3.21 12.89
CA TYR A 30 -10.53 -1.96 13.61
C TYR A 30 -11.67 -0.98 13.32
N GLY A 31 -12.51 -0.72 14.33
CA GLY A 31 -13.72 0.08 14.21
C GLY A 31 -14.94 -0.69 13.67
N ASP A 32 -14.86 -2.02 13.54
CA ASP A 32 -15.97 -2.85 13.07
C ASP A 32 -17.03 -3.00 14.19
N PRO A 33 -18.33 -2.70 13.92
CA PRO A 33 -19.39 -2.78 14.92
C PRO A 33 -19.86 -4.20 15.24
N LYS A 34 -19.52 -5.19 14.40
CA LYS A 34 -19.89 -6.61 14.53
C LYS A 34 -18.77 -7.45 15.13
N THR A 35 -17.51 -7.09 14.91
CA THR A 35 -16.36 -7.86 15.39
C THR A 35 -15.33 -6.94 16.02
N GLU A 36 -14.97 -7.21 17.27
CA GLU A 36 -14.02 -6.37 17.99
C GLU A 36 -12.57 -6.62 17.52
N CYS A 37 -11.80 -5.55 17.37
CA CYS A 37 -10.38 -5.62 17.09
C CYS A 37 -9.60 -6.08 18.32
N THR A 38 -8.90 -7.21 18.21
CA THR A 38 -8.03 -7.75 19.28
C THR A 38 -6.57 -7.28 19.22
N CYS A 39 -6.22 -6.43 18.24
CA CYS A 39 -4.87 -5.90 18.11
C CYS A 39 -4.58 -4.81 19.16
N SER A 40 -3.38 -4.84 19.74
CA SER A 40 -2.91 -3.75 20.61
C SER A 40 -2.67 -2.46 19.81
N ALA A 41 -2.81 -1.30 20.47
CA ALA A 41 -2.59 0.01 19.84
C ALA A 41 -1.20 0.13 19.19
N ASN A 42 -0.17 -0.43 19.82
CA ASN A 42 1.19 -0.47 19.25
C ASN A 42 1.26 -1.29 17.96
N ARG A 43 0.53 -2.41 17.88
CA ARG A 43 0.49 -3.26 16.69
C ARG A 43 -0.25 -2.57 15.54
N VAL A 44 -1.33 -1.84 15.85
CA VAL A 44 -2.08 -1.03 14.86
C VAL A 44 -1.18 0.07 14.30
N ARG A 45 -0.54 0.87 15.16
CA ARG A 45 0.35 1.96 14.74
C ARG A 45 1.52 1.45 13.89
N ALA A 46 2.21 0.39 14.35
CA ALA A 46 3.34 -0.18 13.59
C ALA A 46 2.92 -0.70 12.21
N TYR A 47 1.71 -1.23 12.08
CA TYR A 47 1.18 -1.66 10.79
C TYR A 47 0.87 -0.46 9.87
N GLN A 48 0.25 0.60 10.40
CA GLN A 48 -0.02 1.82 9.65
C GLN A 48 1.27 2.51 9.19
N ASP A 49 2.28 2.62 10.07
CA ASP A 49 3.59 3.19 9.73
C ASP A 49 4.28 2.39 8.60
N ARG A 50 4.18 1.05 8.66
CA ARG A 50 4.68 0.18 7.59
C ARG A 50 3.95 0.42 6.26
N LEU A 51 2.62 0.56 6.28
CA LEU A 51 1.83 0.82 5.08
C LEU A 51 2.21 2.15 4.44
N LEU A 52 2.35 3.21 5.24
CA LEU A 52 2.79 4.53 4.77
C LEU A 52 4.18 4.46 4.12
N GLY A 53 5.12 3.76 4.75
CA GLY A 53 6.46 3.59 4.19
C GLY A 53 6.50 2.76 2.90
N ILE A 54 5.59 1.80 2.73
CA ILE A 54 5.43 1.06 1.47
C ILE A 54 4.83 1.97 0.40
N ALA A 55 3.82 2.77 0.76
CA ALA A 55 3.14 3.67 -0.15
C ALA A 55 4.07 4.73 -0.74
N GLU A 56 4.90 5.34 0.11
CA GLU A 56 5.92 6.29 -0.31
C GLU A 56 6.89 5.66 -1.31
N LYS A 57 7.35 4.43 -1.05
CA LYS A 57 8.26 3.71 -1.97
C LYS A 57 7.63 3.35 -3.31
N LEU A 58 6.34 3.06 -3.32
CA LEU A 58 5.60 2.69 -4.53
C LEU A 58 5.06 3.91 -5.29
N GLY A 59 5.09 5.09 -4.67
CA GLY A 59 4.45 6.29 -5.21
C GLY A 59 2.92 6.12 -5.36
N CYS A 60 2.29 5.36 -4.46
CA CYS A 60 0.85 5.15 -4.46
C CYS A 60 0.14 5.95 -3.38
N GLU A 61 -1.12 6.29 -3.65
CA GLU A 61 -2.01 6.90 -2.68
C GLU A 61 -2.77 5.79 -1.95
N VAL A 62 -2.68 5.76 -0.62
CA VAL A 62 -3.37 4.75 0.21
C VAL A 62 -4.72 5.29 0.62
N LEU A 63 -5.77 4.58 0.20
CA LEU A 63 -7.11 4.78 0.71
C LEU A 63 -7.29 3.88 1.94
N HIS A 64 -7.58 4.48 3.10
CA HIS A 64 -8.07 3.74 4.25
C HIS A 64 -9.55 3.38 4.00
N VAL A 65 -9.88 2.10 4.07
CA VAL A 65 -11.23 1.56 3.85
C VAL A 65 -11.65 0.75 5.06
#